data_AF-W6XP04-F1
#
_entry.id   AF-W6XP04-F1
#
_cell.length_a   1.000
_cell.length_b   1.000
_cell.length_c   1.000
_cell.angle_alpha   90.00
_cell.angle_beta   90.00
_cell.angle_gamma   90.00
#
_symmetry.space_group_name_H-M   'P 1'
#
loop_
_entity.id
_entity.type
_entity.pdbx_description
1 polymer ?
#
loop_
_entity_poly.entity_id
_entity_poly.type
_entity_poly.pdbx_seq_one_letter_code
_entity_poly.pdbx_strand_id
1 'polypeptide(L)'
;MTHLHQKWEQQLTATIQELHLHGIVWGDVHPMNVLIDEAMDAWAVDFGGMNNAEFIDAENRETVEGDWQGIRKIFQEWLPNPQRL
;
A
#
# COMPACT_ATOMS: atom_id res chain seq x y z
N MET A 1 -9.82 14.75 6.65
CA MET A 1 -8.60 13.93 6.38
C MET A 1 -8.83 12.45 6.62
N THR A 2 -9.48 12.04 7.73
CA THR A 2 -9.77 10.62 8.03
C THR A 2 -10.56 9.88 6.95
N HIS A 3 -11.53 10.55 6.32
CA HIS A 3 -12.30 9.94 5.22
C HIS A 3 -11.47 9.67 3.97
N LEU A 4 -10.46 10.50 3.68
CA LEU A 4 -9.57 10.28 2.55
C LEU A 4 -8.63 9.11 2.80
N HIS A 5 -8.07 8.97 4.00
CA HIS A 5 -7.22 7.81 4.33
C HIS A 5 -8.00 6.50 4.19
N GLN A 6 -9.26 6.46 4.66
CA GLN A 6 -10.13 5.30 4.48
C GLN A 6 -10.43 5.01 3.01
N LYS A 7 -10.72 6.05 2.21
CA LYS A 7 -10.95 5.92 0.77
C LYS A 7 -9.71 5.32 0.07
N TRP A 8 -8.53 5.87 0.35
CA TRP A 8 -7.28 5.42 -0.25
C TRP A 8 -6.92 4.00 0.16
N GLU A 9 -7.12 3.63 1.43
CA GLU A 9 -6.92 2.25 1.91
C GLU A 9 -7.82 1.27 1.16
N GLN A 10 -9.10 1.62 0.98
CA GLN A 10 -10.06 0.80 0.23
C GLN A 10 -9.67 0.65 -1.24
N GLN A 11 -9.29 1.75 -1.91
CA GLN A 11 -8.90 1.75 -3.32
C GLN A 11 -7.63 0.95 -3.57
N LEU A 12 -6.62 1.17 -2.73
CA LEU A 12 -5.35 0.45 -2.84
C LEU A 12 -5.58 -1.04 -2.57
N THR A 13 -6.34 -1.38 -1.53
CA THR A 13 -6.70 -2.78 -1.21
C THR A 13 -7.43 -3.44 -2.38
N ALA A 14 -8.44 -2.78 -2.96
CA ALA A 14 -9.18 -3.34 -4.10
C ALA A 14 -8.27 -3.55 -5.33
N THR A 15 -7.38 -2.60 -5.61
CA THR A 15 -6.41 -2.70 -6.71
C THR A 15 -5.45 -3.88 -6.50
N ILE A 16 -4.89 -4.02 -5.29
CA ILE A 16 -3.94 -5.09 -4.98
C ILE A 16 -4.63 -6.46 -4.96
N GLN A 17 -5.87 -6.54 -4.47
CA GLN A 17 -6.69 -7.77 -4.57
C GLN A 17 -6.85 -8.21 -6.03
N GLU A 18 -7.18 -7.28 -6.94
CA GLU A 18 -7.34 -7.61 -8.36
C GLU A 18 -6.02 -8.08 -8.98
N LEU A 19 -4.89 -7.41 -8.67
CA LEU A 19 -3.57 -7.83 -9.14
C LEU A 19 -3.24 -9.26 -8.67
N HIS A 20 -3.45 -9.56 -7.40
CA HIS A 20 -3.21 -10.88 -6.84
C HIS A 20 -4.09 -11.96 -7.46
N LEU A 21 -5.36 -11.67 -7.76
CA LEU A 21 -6.25 -12.58 -8.50
C LEU A 21 -5.71 -12.95 -9.89
N HIS A 22 -4.95 -12.03 -10.49
CA HIS A 22 -4.27 -12.22 -11.77
C HIS A 22 -2.82 -12.70 -11.65
N GLY A 23 -2.36 -13.06 -10.45
CA GLY A 23 -1.00 -13.57 -10.21
C GLY A 23 0.09 -12.50 -10.30
N ILE A 24 -0.27 -11.22 -10.17
CA ILE A 24 0.65 -10.09 -10.20
C ILE A 24 0.87 -9.61 -8.76
N VAL A 25 2.12 -9.57 -8.32
CA VAL A 25 2.52 -8.96 -7.05
C VAL A 25 2.93 -7.51 -7.31
N TRP A 26 2.57 -6.59 -6.41
CA TRP A 26 3.01 -5.20 -6.53
C TRP A 26 4.49 -5.07 -6.17
N GLY A 27 4.92 -5.64 -5.04
CA GLY A 27 6.32 -6.01 -4.80
C GLY A 27 7.24 -4.92 -4.28
N ASP A 28 6.84 -3.65 -4.31
CA ASP A 28 7.56 -2.52 -3.70
C ASP A 28 6.60 -1.55 -2.97
N VAL A 29 5.93 -2.05 -1.95
CA VAL A 29 4.89 -1.31 -1.22
C VAL A 29 5.49 -0.30 -0.25
N HIS A 30 5.33 0.99 -0.55
CA HIS A 30 5.59 2.09 0.38
C HIS A 30 4.83 3.37 -0.03
N PRO A 31 4.69 4.38 0.85
CA PRO A 31 3.88 5.57 0.59
C PRO A 31 4.29 6.35 -0.67
N MET A 32 5.59 6.40 -1.00
CA MET A 32 6.06 7.10 -2.19
C MET A 32 5.68 6.43 -3.53
N ASN A 33 5.17 5.19 -3.49
CA ASN A 33 4.65 4.46 -4.65
C ASN A 33 3.11 4.50 -4.71
N VAL A 34 2.48 5.37 -3.91
CA VAL A 34 1.04 5.66 -4.00
C VAL A 34 0.85 7.06 -4.56
N LEU A 35 0.27 7.17 -5.75
CA LEU A 35 -0.10 8.46 -6.34
C LEU A 35 -1.55 8.80 -6.00
N ILE A 36 -1.82 10.08 -5.76
CA ILE A 36 -3.18 10.61 -5.62
C ILE A 36 -3.46 11.49 -6.84
N ASP A 37 -4.51 11.18 -7.59
CA ASP A 37 -4.90 11.94 -8.79
C ASP A 37 -5.79 13.16 -8.47
N GLU A 38 -6.22 13.86 -9.53
CA GLU A 38 -7.09 15.04 -9.41
C GLU A 38 -8.48 14.72 -8.81
N ALA A 39 -8.93 13.47 -8.89
CA ALA A 39 -10.18 12.99 -8.29
C ALA A 39 -9.99 12.53 -6.84
N MET A 40 -8.80 12.70 -6.28
CA MET A 40 -8.40 12.21 -4.96
C MET A 40 -8.49 10.68 -4.86
N ASP A 41 -8.25 9.97 -5.96
CA ASP A 41 -8.20 8.52 -6.01
C ASP A 41 -6.75 8.03 -5.89
N ALA A 42 -6.56 6.91 -5.19
CA ALA A 42 -5.24 6.32 -4.94
C ALA A 42 -4.86 5.31 -6.04
N TRP A 43 -3.62 5.40 -6.52
CA TRP A 43 -3.04 4.55 -7.56
C TRP A 43 -1.74 3.91 -7.06
N ALA A 44 -1.64 2.59 -7.19
CA ALA A 44 -0.38 1.86 -7.01
C ALA A 44 0.49 2.03 -8.27
N VAL A 45 1.75 2.43 -8.09
CA VAL A 45 2.76 2.55 -9.15
C VAL A 45 4.04 1.84 -8.75
N ASP A 46 4.97 1.69 -9.70
CA ASP A 46 6.30 1.08 -9.52
C ASP A 46 6.24 -0.37 -9.01
N PHE A 47 6.27 -1.31 -9.96
CA PHE A 47 6.07 -2.73 -9.68
C PHE A 47 7.41 -3.45 -9.62
N GLY A 48 7.58 -4.25 -8.56
CA GLY A 48 8.81 -4.92 -8.21
C GLY A 48 9.94 -3.93 -7.94
N GLY A 49 11.14 -4.45 -7.70
CA GLY A 49 12.31 -3.58 -7.63
C GLY A 49 12.50 -2.93 -6.26
N MET A 50 12.93 -3.77 -5.32
CA MET A 50 13.59 -3.44 -4.04
C MET A 50 12.74 -3.74 -2.81
N ASN A 51 13.44 -3.99 -1.70
CA ASN A 51 12.82 -4.23 -0.41
C ASN A 51 12.91 -2.95 0.40
N ASN A 52 11.79 -2.28 0.65
CA ASN A 52 11.77 -1.23 1.64
C ASN A 52 11.56 -1.85 3.02
N ALA A 53 12.66 -2.12 3.73
CA ALA A 53 12.66 -2.81 5.03
C ALA A 53 11.86 -2.09 6.13
N GLU A 54 11.54 -0.80 5.95
CA GLU A 54 10.62 -0.09 6.84
C GLU A 54 9.19 -0.65 6.71
N PHE A 55 8.76 -0.95 5.48
CA PHE A 55 7.38 -1.34 5.16
C PHE A 55 7.21 -2.85 4.99
N ILE A 56 8.22 -3.57 4.56
CA ILE A 56 8.11 -5.00 4.22
C ILE A 56 9.27 -5.76 4.86
N ASP A 57 8.97 -6.87 5.54
CA ASP A 57 10.01 -7.71 6.13
C ASP A 57 10.76 -8.45 5.02
N ALA A 58 12.06 -8.70 5.19
CA ALA A 58 12.92 -9.20 4.12
C ALA A 58 12.46 -10.56 3.56
N GLU A 59 11.84 -11.39 4.39
CA GLU A 59 11.25 -12.68 4.03
C GLU A 59 9.97 -12.56 3.17
N ASN A 60 9.27 -11.42 3.22
CA ASN A 60 8.04 -11.18 2.49
C ASN A 60 8.27 -10.34 1.22
N ARG A 61 9.53 -10.11 0.85
CA ARG A 61 9.87 -9.31 -0.33
C ARG A 61 9.30 -9.96 -1.59
N GLU A 62 8.60 -9.16 -2.40
CA GLU A 62 8.04 -9.57 -3.69
C GLU A 62 7.06 -10.75 -3.54
N THR A 63 6.28 -10.74 -2.45
CA THR A 63 5.19 -11.69 -2.21
C THR A 63 3.85 -11.00 -1.98
N VAL A 64 2.78 -11.78 -2.12
CA VAL A 64 1.40 -11.37 -1.77
C VAL A 64 1.31 -10.90 -0.32
N GLU A 65 1.96 -11.63 0.59
CA GLU A 65 2.01 -11.31 2.01
C GLU A 65 2.76 -9.99 2.27
N GLY A 66 3.83 -9.73 1.51
CA GLY A 66 4.56 -8.47 1.56
C GLY A 66 3.70 -7.27 1.18
N ASP A 67 2.88 -7.40 0.15
CA ASP A 67 1.97 -6.33 -0.26
C ASP A 67 0.97 -5.98 0.86
N TRP A 68 0.36 -7.01 1.48
CA TRP A 68 -0.57 -6.81 2.59
C TRP A 68 0.11 -6.26 3.84
N GLN A 69 1.33 -6.70 4.12
CA GLN A 69 2.14 -6.15 5.21
C GLN A 69 2.41 -4.65 4.99
N GLY A 70 2.83 -4.28 3.79
CA GLY A 70 3.13 -2.90 3.42
C GLY A 70 1.91 -2.01 3.55
N ILE A 71 0.75 -2.40 2.98
CA ILE A 71 -0.51 -1.66 3.09
C ILE A 71 -0.88 -1.43 4.56
N ARG A 72 -0.81 -2.48 5.39
CA ARG A 72 -1.09 -2.37 6.83
C ARG A 72 -0.21 -1.32 7.50
N LYS A 73 1.11 -1.35 7.25
CA LYS A 73 2.04 -0.38 7.83
C LYS A 73 1.79 1.04 7.33
N ILE A 74 1.49 1.25 6.05
CA ILE A 74 1.16 2.57 5.50
C ILE A 74 -0.02 3.19 6.25
N PHE A 75 -1.14 2.47 6.37
CA PHE A 75 -2.40 3.04 6.88
C PHE A 75 -2.55 3.00 8.40
N GLN A 76 -1.88 2.06 9.08
CA GLN A 76 -2.05 1.88 10.53
C GLN A 76 -0.87 2.42 11.35
N GLU A 77 0.32 2.55 10.75
CA GLU A 77 1.55 2.90 11.46
C GLU A 77 2.18 4.20 10.94
N TRP A 78 2.35 4.34 9.63
CA TRP A 78 3.05 5.47 9.02
C TRP A 78 2.17 6.72 8.88
N LEU A 79 0.93 6.57 8.39
CA LEU A 79 0.02 7.71 8.28
C LEU A 79 -0.36 8.23 9.67
N PRO A 80 -0.30 9.56 9.88
CA PRO A 80 -0.69 10.15 11.16
C PRO A 80 -2.17 9.86 11.44
N ASN A 81 -2.43 9.22 12.57
CA ASN A 81 -3.78 8.92 13.02
C ASN A 81 -4.21 9.96 14.07
N PRO A 82 -5.12 10.90 13.75
CA PRO A 82 -5.59 11.92 14.68
C PRO A 82 -6.41 11.35 15.85
N GLN A 83 -6.74 10.05 15.85
CA GLN A 83 -7.43 9.36 16.94
C GLN A 83 -6.46 8.61 17.88
N ARG A 84 -5.15 8.61 17.59
CA ARG A 84 -4.09 8.03 18.46
C ARG A 84 -3.32 9.11 19.25
N LEU A 85 -3.76 10.36 19.22
CA LEU A 85 -3.20 11.49 19.97
C LEU A 85 -4.13 11.91 21.12
#